data_AF-A0A502HIV5-F1
#
_entry.id   AF-A0A502HIV5-F1
#
_cell.length_a   1.000
_cell.length_b   1.000
_cell.length_c   1.000
_cell.angle_alpha   90.00
_cell.angle_beta   90.00
_cell.angle_gamma   90.00
#
_symmetry.space_group_name_H-M   'P 1'
#
loop_
_entity.id
_entity.type
_entity.pdbx_description
1 polymer ?
#
loop_
_entity_poly.entity_id
_entity_poly.type
_entity_poly.pdbx_seq_one_letter_code
_entity_poly.pdbx_strand_id
1 'polypeptide(L)'
;MSDDRGKENEKNTQGDENKRADANRTTVVPLDKEAVNEIAKLTLTGQQPIGGFLYFVGFSLILNFASSIFNFVALFNSLGEAWLILERSEIRYPTMVKGIISFELFYAILLIISVCLLLFLFFRKDKRFPSYMIGYMIITMLFSMLDMYLVDEYIGSFMLLDKSTPFAYIREVVISIFWVTYYVRSKRVKLTFVHDRPLFASKRYETPPYS
;
A
#
# COMPACT_ATOMS: atom_id res chain seq x y z
N MET A 1 77.38 -38.89 3.95
CA MET A 1 77.30 -37.42 3.88
C MET A 1 76.09 -37.07 3.02
N SER A 2 74.89 -37.29 3.55
CA SER A 2 73.65 -37.27 2.75
C SER A 2 72.43 -37.02 3.66
N ASP A 3 72.38 -35.90 4.38
CA ASP A 3 71.17 -35.55 5.13
C ASP A 3 71.09 -34.04 5.39
N ASP A 4 70.70 -33.25 4.38
CA ASP A 4 70.36 -31.83 4.60
C ASP A 4 69.41 -31.22 3.54
N ARG A 5 68.63 -32.04 2.82
CA ARG A 5 67.68 -31.56 1.79
C ARG A 5 66.20 -31.63 2.19
N GLY A 6 65.89 -32.10 3.41
CA GLY A 6 64.50 -32.26 3.88
C GLY A 6 63.90 -31.04 4.59
N LYS A 7 64.74 -30.17 5.17
CA LYS A 7 64.27 -29.10 6.08
C LYS A 7 63.92 -27.77 5.39
N GLU A 8 64.22 -27.64 4.11
CA GLU A 8 64.03 -26.38 3.37
C GLU A 8 62.65 -26.30 2.69
N ASN A 9 62.00 -27.44 2.40
CA ASN A 9 60.68 -27.47 1.75
C ASN A 9 59.49 -27.31 2.71
N GLU A 10 59.63 -27.64 3.99
CA GLU A 10 58.55 -27.44 4.97
C GLU A 10 58.38 -25.96 5.35
N LYS A 11 59.46 -25.17 5.37
CA LYS A 11 59.39 -23.74 5.70
C LYS A 11 58.67 -22.90 4.63
N ASN A 12 58.77 -23.27 3.36
CA ASN A 12 58.11 -22.52 2.27
C ASN A 12 56.60 -22.80 2.20
N THR A 13 56.16 -24.00 2.56
CA THR A 13 54.74 -24.36 2.51
C THR A 13 53.95 -23.67 3.63
N GLN A 14 54.56 -23.48 4.80
CA GLN A 14 53.93 -22.85 5.96
C GLN A 14 53.84 -21.32 5.86
N GLY A 15 54.72 -20.69 5.07
CA GLY A 15 54.68 -19.25 4.79
C GLY A 15 53.51 -18.83 3.88
N ASP A 16 53.12 -19.71 2.95
CA ASP A 16 52.03 -19.44 1.99
C ASP A 16 50.63 -19.72 2.57
N GLU A 17 50.50 -20.68 3.49
CA GLU A 17 49.23 -20.88 4.23
C GLU A 17 48.92 -19.71 5.16
N ASN A 18 49.94 -19.14 5.81
CA ASN A 18 49.74 -18.00 6.72
C ASN A 18 49.32 -16.72 5.97
N LYS A 19 49.83 -16.52 4.74
CA LYS A 19 49.39 -15.40 3.86
C LYS A 19 47.97 -15.58 3.31
N ARG A 20 47.49 -16.82 3.16
CA ARG A 20 46.10 -17.10 2.72
C ARG A 20 45.08 -16.96 3.85
N ALA A 21 45.49 -17.19 5.10
CA ALA A 21 44.64 -17.02 6.28
C ALA A 21 44.27 -15.55 6.55
N ASP A 22 45.17 -14.61 6.27
CA ASP A 22 44.93 -13.18 6.49
C ASP A 22 44.04 -12.51 5.42
N ALA A 23 43.93 -13.09 4.22
CA ALA A 23 43.12 -12.54 3.12
C ALA A 23 41.62 -12.82 3.26
N ASN A 24 41.21 -13.75 4.14
CA ASN A 24 39.80 -14.10 4.38
C ASN A 24 39.26 -13.56 5.70
N ARG A 25 39.99 -12.61 6.31
CA ARG A 25 39.55 -11.89 7.50
C ARG A 25 38.52 -10.85 7.07
N THR A 26 37.30 -11.34 6.85
CA THR A 26 36.09 -10.51 6.73
C THR A 26 36.17 -9.48 7.84
N THR A 27 36.34 -8.20 7.49
CA THR A 27 36.37 -7.10 8.45
C THR A 27 35.02 -7.09 9.13
N VAL A 28 34.94 -7.74 10.28
CA VAL A 28 33.77 -7.67 11.17
C VAL A 28 33.81 -6.25 11.71
N VAL A 29 33.18 -5.32 10.97
CA VAL A 29 32.94 -3.97 11.46
C VAL A 29 32.29 -4.15 12.83
N PRO A 30 32.91 -3.71 13.93
CA PRO A 30 32.32 -3.88 15.25
C PRO A 30 31.00 -3.14 15.23
N LEU A 31 29.90 -3.89 15.14
CA LEU A 31 28.57 -3.34 15.18
C LEU A 31 28.44 -2.66 16.54
N ASP A 32 28.35 -1.34 16.51
CA ASP A 32 28.23 -0.50 17.70
C ASP A 32 27.15 -1.09 18.62
N LYS A 33 27.50 -1.25 19.91
CA LYS A 33 26.60 -1.85 20.90
C LYS A 33 25.30 -1.06 21.01
N GLU A 34 25.34 0.25 20.72
CA GLU A 34 24.15 1.09 20.62
C GLU A 34 23.30 0.72 19.40
N ALA A 35 23.91 0.55 18.22
CA ALA A 35 23.21 0.09 17.03
C ALA A 35 22.60 -1.31 17.22
N VAL A 36 23.31 -2.23 17.87
CA VAL A 36 22.77 -3.57 18.22
C VAL A 36 21.58 -3.45 19.17
N ASN A 37 21.65 -2.56 20.16
CA ASN A 37 20.54 -2.34 21.10
C ASN A 37 19.33 -1.63 20.46
N GLU A 38 19.55 -0.70 19.53
CA GLU A 38 18.48 -0.10 18.73
C GLU A 38 17.82 -1.13 17.83
N ILE A 39 18.62 -1.94 17.12
CA ILE A 39 18.12 -3.03 16.29
C ILE A 39 17.38 -4.05 17.17
N ALA A 40 17.89 -4.39 18.35
CA ALA A 40 17.22 -5.28 19.30
C ALA A 40 15.90 -4.67 19.79
N LYS A 41 15.85 -3.38 20.14
CA LYS A 41 14.61 -2.68 20.51
C LYS A 41 13.59 -2.67 19.38
N LEU A 42 14.02 -2.40 18.14
CA LEU A 42 13.18 -2.42 16.94
C LEU A 42 12.66 -3.83 16.62
N THR A 43 13.49 -4.85 16.87
CA THR A 43 13.15 -6.26 16.65
C THR A 43 12.21 -6.79 17.74
N LEU A 44 12.37 -6.34 19.00
CA LEU A 44 11.52 -6.73 20.13
C LEU A 44 10.15 -6.05 20.11
N THR A 45 10.02 -4.87 19.51
CA THR A 45 8.74 -4.16 19.40
C THR A 45 7.95 -4.51 18.14
N GLY A 46 8.53 -5.24 17.18
CA GLY A 46 7.86 -5.62 15.93
C GLY A 46 7.50 -4.43 15.02
N GLN A 47 7.95 -3.21 15.35
CA GLN A 47 7.59 -2.00 14.63
C GLN A 47 8.74 -1.58 13.71
N GLN A 48 8.73 -2.10 12.48
CA GLN A 48 9.54 -1.47 11.43
C GLN A 48 8.96 -0.07 11.11
N PRO A 49 9.81 0.95 10.93
CA PRO A 49 9.35 2.29 10.55
C PRO A 49 8.63 2.27 9.21
N ILE A 50 7.64 3.17 9.04
CA ILE A 50 6.97 3.43 7.76
C ILE A 50 8.06 3.90 6.80
N GLY A 51 8.39 3.11 5.79
CA GLY A 51 9.52 3.39 4.89
C GLY A 51 9.19 3.16 3.41
N GLY A 52 9.75 4.01 2.55
CA GLY A 52 9.72 3.87 1.10
C GLY A 52 8.36 4.16 0.47
N PHE A 53 7.88 3.25 -0.39
CA PHE A 53 6.66 3.44 -1.20
C PHE A 53 5.36 3.56 -0.37
N LEU A 54 5.42 3.28 0.94
CA LEU A 54 4.29 3.49 1.84
C LEU A 54 3.97 4.97 2.11
N TYR A 55 4.95 5.87 1.93
CA TYR A 55 4.68 7.32 1.93
C TYR A 55 3.79 7.73 0.75
N PHE A 56 4.02 7.16 -0.43
CA PHE A 56 3.18 7.41 -1.61
C PHE A 56 1.76 6.91 -1.40
N VAL A 57 1.58 5.77 -0.72
CA VAL A 57 0.26 5.29 -0.31
C VAL A 57 -0.44 6.30 0.59
N GLY A 58 0.20 6.73 1.68
CA GLY A 58 -0.39 7.70 2.61
C GLY A 58 -0.72 9.02 1.90
N PHE A 59 0.19 9.50 1.04
CA PHE A 59 -0.03 10.70 0.23
C PHE A 59 -1.22 10.55 -0.72
N SER A 60 -1.33 9.43 -1.43
CA SER A 60 -2.47 9.16 -2.31
C SER A 60 -3.80 9.15 -1.56
N LEU A 61 -3.79 8.69 -0.31
CA LEU A 61 -4.97 8.66 0.56
C LEU A 61 -5.42 10.06 0.96
N ILE A 62 -4.48 10.94 1.26
CA ILE A 62 -4.73 12.35 1.55
C ILE A 62 -5.27 13.06 0.31
N LEU A 63 -4.69 12.80 -0.87
CA LEU A 63 -5.21 13.34 -2.13
C LEU A 63 -6.63 12.85 -2.42
N ASN A 64 -6.91 11.55 -2.24
CA ASN A 64 -8.26 11.00 -2.39
C ASN A 64 -9.27 11.61 -1.42
N PHE A 65 -8.84 11.92 -0.19
CA PHE A 65 -9.68 12.62 0.78
C PHE A 65 -10.02 14.03 0.30
N ALA A 66 -9.02 14.80 -0.13
CA ALA A 66 -9.21 16.15 -0.64
C ALA A 66 -10.11 16.15 -1.90
N SER A 67 -9.87 15.23 -2.84
CA SER A 67 -10.70 15.06 -4.04
C SER A 67 -12.14 14.70 -3.69
N SER A 68 -12.35 13.79 -2.72
CA SER A 68 -13.70 13.43 -2.26
C SER A 68 -14.45 14.63 -1.68
N ILE A 69 -13.79 15.48 -0.90
CA ILE A 69 -14.39 16.72 -0.38
C ILE A 69 -14.71 17.69 -1.53
N PHE A 70 -13.78 17.89 -2.45
CA PHE A 70 -13.98 18.78 -3.59
C PHE A 70 -15.18 18.34 -4.43
N ASN A 71 -15.26 17.05 -4.77
CA ASN A 71 -16.37 16.47 -5.51
C ASN A 71 -17.69 16.62 -4.75
N PHE A 72 -17.70 16.38 -3.45
CA PHE A 72 -18.91 16.57 -2.63
C PHE A 72 -19.37 18.02 -2.62
N VAL A 73 -18.46 18.99 -2.47
CA VAL A 73 -18.80 20.43 -2.50
C VAL A 73 -19.31 20.84 -3.88
N ALA A 74 -18.66 20.39 -4.95
CA ALA A 74 -19.10 20.65 -6.32
C ALA A 74 -20.50 20.08 -6.58
N LEU A 75 -20.73 18.82 -6.20
CA LEU A 75 -22.04 18.17 -6.29
C LEU A 75 -23.07 18.95 -5.49
N PHE A 76 -22.80 19.26 -4.22
CA PHE A 76 -23.72 19.95 -3.32
C PHE A 76 -24.11 21.34 -3.85
N ASN A 77 -23.15 22.10 -4.38
CA ASN A 77 -23.43 23.40 -4.99
C ASN A 77 -24.28 23.27 -6.26
N SER A 78 -24.05 22.21 -7.05
CA SER A 78 -24.80 21.95 -8.28
C SER A 78 -26.24 21.47 -8.05
N LEU A 79 -26.55 20.96 -6.84
CA LEU A 79 -27.89 20.45 -6.51
C LEU A 79 -28.97 21.51 -6.74
N GLY A 80 -28.76 22.75 -6.28
CA GLY A 80 -29.76 23.81 -6.39
C GLY A 80 -30.18 24.07 -7.84
N GLU A 81 -29.21 24.12 -8.76
CA GLU A 81 -29.47 24.29 -10.19
C GLU A 81 -30.09 23.03 -10.79
N ALA A 82 -29.61 21.84 -10.43
CA ALA A 82 -30.14 20.57 -10.90
C ALA A 82 -31.62 20.39 -10.54
N TRP A 83 -32.03 20.77 -9.32
CA TRP A 83 -33.42 20.71 -8.87
C TRP A 83 -34.34 21.64 -9.67
N LEU A 84 -33.89 22.86 -9.95
CA LEU A 84 -34.66 23.84 -10.75
C LEU A 84 -34.80 23.40 -12.21
N ILE A 85 -33.74 22.82 -12.78
CA ILE A 85 -33.77 22.26 -14.13
C ILE A 85 -34.75 21.09 -14.18
N LEU A 86 -34.68 20.17 -13.22
CA LEU A 86 -35.59 19.02 -13.13
C LEU A 86 -37.07 19.41 -13.02
N GLU A 87 -37.37 20.48 -12.29
CA GLU A 87 -38.75 20.96 -12.11
C GLU A 87 -39.29 21.67 -13.36
N ARG A 88 -38.41 22.29 -14.15
CA ARG A 88 -38.78 23.00 -15.39
C ARG A 88 -38.69 22.13 -16.65
N SER A 89 -37.94 21.05 -16.61
CA SER A 89 -37.67 20.19 -17.77
C SER A 89 -38.76 19.16 -18.04
N GLU A 90 -39.02 18.87 -19.32
CA GLU A 90 -39.81 17.70 -19.75
C GLU A 90 -38.97 16.41 -19.72
N ILE A 91 -38.17 16.19 -18.66
CA ILE A 91 -37.43 14.94 -18.51
C ILE A 91 -38.43 13.79 -18.39
N ARG A 92 -38.18 12.71 -19.13
CA ARG A 92 -39.09 11.54 -19.22
C ARG A 92 -39.34 10.88 -17.86
N TYR A 93 -38.36 10.91 -16.95
CA TYR A 93 -38.42 10.25 -15.64
C TYR A 93 -37.91 11.15 -14.50
N PRO A 94 -38.64 12.23 -14.13
CA PRO A 94 -38.15 13.22 -13.17
C PRO A 94 -37.96 12.62 -11.76
N THR A 95 -38.80 11.67 -11.36
CA THR A 95 -38.68 10.99 -10.06
C THR A 95 -37.44 10.10 -9.98
N MET A 96 -37.09 9.39 -11.07
CA MET A 96 -35.90 8.53 -11.09
C MET A 96 -34.62 9.35 -11.04
N VAL A 97 -34.54 10.45 -11.80
CA VAL A 97 -33.37 11.33 -11.80
C VAL A 97 -33.13 11.96 -10.41
N LYS A 98 -34.19 12.37 -9.70
CA LYS A 98 -34.09 12.83 -8.30
C LYS A 98 -33.52 11.74 -7.38
N GLY A 99 -33.91 10.49 -7.61
CA GLY A 99 -33.38 9.32 -6.90
C GLY A 99 -31.88 9.10 -7.19
N ILE A 100 -31.47 9.23 -8.46
CA ILE A 100 -30.06 9.11 -8.88
C ILE A 100 -29.20 10.17 -8.20
N ILE A 101 -29.63 11.44 -8.23
CA ILE A 101 -28.89 12.54 -7.58
C ILE A 101 -28.77 12.31 -6.05
N SER A 102 -29.85 11.81 -5.43
CA SER A 102 -29.84 11.50 -4.00
C SER A 102 -28.93 10.32 -3.67
N PHE A 103 -28.86 9.31 -4.55
CA PHE A 103 -27.94 8.20 -4.46
C PHE A 103 -26.48 8.65 -4.61
N GLU A 104 -26.19 9.52 -5.57
CA GLU A 104 -24.86 10.10 -5.79
C GLU A 104 -24.38 10.86 -4.55
N LEU A 105 -25.24 11.68 -3.94
CA LEU A 105 -24.92 12.41 -2.70
C LEU A 105 -24.66 11.47 -1.52
N PHE A 106 -25.51 10.44 -1.36
CA PHE A 106 -25.33 9.43 -0.32
C PHE A 106 -24.01 8.67 -0.50
N TYR A 107 -23.70 8.30 -1.74
CA TYR A 107 -22.47 7.61 -2.09
C TYR A 107 -21.23 8.48 -1.86
N ALA A 108 -21.27 9.77 -2.21
CA ALA A 108 -20.19 10.71 -1.93
C ALA A 108 -19.88 10.82 -0.42
N ILE A 109 -20.92 10.84 0.43
CA ILE A 109 -20.77 10.82 1.89
C ILE A 109 -20.10 9.52 2.36
N LEU A 110 -20.55 8.37 1.84
CA LEU A 110 -19.95 7.07 2.15
C LEU A 110 -18.47 7.00 1.76
N LEU A 111 -18.08 7.60 0.62
CA LEU A 111 -16.69 7.68 0.20
C LEU A 111 -15.84 8.48 1.17
N ILE A 112 -16.31 9.66 1.59
CA ILE A 112 -15.60 10.49 2.59
C ILE A 112 -15.39 9.72 3.89
N ILE A 113 -16.44 9.06 4.39
CA ILE A 113 -16.36 8.23 5.61
C ILE A 113 -15.35 7.09 5.43
N SER A 114 -15.38 6.42 4.29
CA SER A 114 -14.47 5.31 3.99
C SER A 114 -13.02 5.76 3.94
N VAL A 115 -12.72 6.90 3.30
CA VAL A 115 -11.36 7.44 3.26
C VAL A 115 -10.88 7.90 4.63
N CYS A 116 -11.76 8.51 5.45
CA CYS A 116 -11.47 8.82 6.85
C CYS A 116 -11.09 7.57 7.66
N LEU A 117 -11.87 6.49 7.51
CA LEU A 117 -11.58 5.21 8.17
C LEU A 117 -10.24 4.64 7.70
N LEU A 118 -9.95 4.69 6.41
CA LEU A 118 -8.69 4.21 5.85
C LEU A 118 -7.49 5.02 6.34
N LEU A 119 -7.61 6.35 6.43
CA LEU A 119 -6.58 7.21 7.04
C LEU A 119 -6.36 6.85 8.50
N PHE A 120 -7.44 6.64 9.27
CA PHE A 120 -7.33 6.22 10.66
C PHE A 120 -6.64 4.87 10.81
N LEU A 121 -6.99 3.87 9.99
CA LEU A 121 -6.35 2.56 9.95
C LEU A 121 -4.87 2.64 9.53
N PHE A 122 -4.56 3.54 8.59
CA PHE A 122 -3.20 3.79 8.13
C PHE A 122 -2.31 4.34 9.24
N PHE A 123 -2.77 5.38 9.95
CA PHE A 123 -2.01 5.97 11.07
C PHE A 123 -1.90 5.03 12.27
N ARG A 124 -2.90 4.18 12.50
CA ARG A 124 -2.85 3.13 13.53
C ARG A 124 -1.99 1.92 13.16
N LYS A 125 -1.47 1.85 11.92
CA LYS A 125 -0.73 0.69 11.39
C LYS A 125 -1.52 -0.63 11.55
N ASP A 126 -2.85 -0.57 11.40
CA ASP A 126 -3.71 -1.73 11.62
C ASP A 126 -3.60 -2.74 10.47
N LYS A 127 -3.46 -4.03 10.81
CA LYS A 127 -3.44 -5.16 9.86
C LYS A 127 -4.63 -5.23 8.92
N ARG A 128 -5.75 -4.60 9.28
CA ARG A 128 -6.96 -4.52 8.47
C ARG A 128 -6.81 -3.56 7.30
N PHE A 129 -5.92 -2.57 7.38
CA PHE A 129 -5.77 -1.53 6.36
C PHE A 129 -5.68 -2.06 4.91
N PRO A 130 -4.81 -3.04 4.57
CA PRO A 130 -4.66 -3.49 3.20
C PRO A 130 -5.94 -4.15 2.64
N SER A 131 -6.68 -4.88 3.48
CA SER A 131 -7.94 -5.53 3.08
C SER A 131 -9.03 -4.50 2.81
N TYR A 132 -9.17 -3.51 3.69
CA TYR A 132 -10.16 -2.43 3.53
C TYR A 132 -9.82 -1.53 2.33
N MET A 133 -8.54 -1.29 2.03
CA MET A 133 -8.12 -0.55 0.84
C MET A 133 -8.53 -1.25 -0.45
N ILE A 134 -8.34 -2.57 -0.54
CA ILE A 134 -8.75 -3.36 -1.71
C ILE A 134 -10.27 -3.35 -1.85
N GLY A 135 -11.00 -3.54 -0.74
CA GLY A 135 -12.46 -3.45 -0.75
C GLY A 135 -12.96 -2.08 -1.21
N TYR A 136 -12.35 -1.00 -0.70
CA TYR A 136 -12.64 0.36 -1.13
C TYR A 136 -12.46 0.54 -2.64
N MET A 137 -11.32 0.12 -3.20
CA MET A 137 -11.04 0.22 -4.64
C MET A 137 -12.05 -0.54 -5.52
N ILE A 138 -12.47 -1.73 -5.08
CA ILE A 138 -13.45 -2.53 -5.83
C ILE A 138 -14.83 -1.87 -5.76
N ILE A 139 -15.26 -1.45 -4.57
CA ILE A 139 -16.54 -0.77 -4.38
C ILE A 139 -16.57 0.52 -5.18
N THR A 140 -15.49 1.32 -5.18
CA THR A 140 -15.45 2.57 -5.95
C THR A 140 -15.58 2.35 -7.44
N MET A 141 -14.88 1.35 -7.96
CA MET A 141 -14.97 0.97 -9.37
C MET A 141 -16.38 0.51 -9.75
N LEU A 142 -17.01 -0.36 -8.95
CA LEU A 142 -18.35 -0.87 -9.23
C LEU A 142 -19.42 0.23 -9.19
N PHE A 143 -19.36 1.12 -8.19
CA PHE A 143 -20.30 2.23 -8.08
C PHE A 143 -20.10 3.24 -9.21
N SER A 144 -18.86 3.51 -9.64
CA SER A 144 -18.59 4.40 -10.78
C SER A 144 -19.17 3.84 -12.08
N MET A 145 -19.05 2.53 -12.31
CA MET A 145 -19.68 1.88 -13.48
C MET A 145 -21.22 1.92 -13.41
N LEU A 146 -21.80 1.70 -12.22
CA LEU A 146 -23.24 1.78 -12.02
C LEU A 146 -23.76 3.20 -12.26
N ASP A 147 -23.05 4.20 -11.74
CA ASP A 147 -23.40 5.61 -11.90
C ASP A 147 -23.42 6.00 -13.38
N MET A 148 -22.37 5.65 -14.13
CA MET A 148 -22.31 5.89 -15.59
C MET A 148 -23.50 5.25 -16.32
N TYR A 149 -23.85 4.01 -15.99
CA TYR A 149 -24.99 3.31 -16.58
C TYR A 149 -26.32 4.02 -16.28
N LEU A 150 -26.53 4.43 -15.02
CA LEU A 150 -27.75 5.13 -14.61
C LEU A 150 -27.89 6.49 -15.28
N VAL A 151 -26.80 7.22 -15.45
CA VAL A 151 -26.85 8.53 -16.11
C VAL A 151 -27.14 8.38 -17.61
N ASP A 152 -26.51 7.42 -18.30
CA ASP A 152 -26.75 7.17 -19.72
C ASP A 152 -28.21 6.79 -20.00
N GLU A 153 -28.77 5.89 -19.18
CA GLU A 153 -30.14 5.40 -19.33
C GLU A 153 -31.22 6.45 -19.01
N TYR A 154 -31.05 7.22 -17.92
CA TYR A 154 -32.15 8.04 -17.37
C TYR A 154 -32.03 9.54 -17.60
N ILE A 155 -30.81 10.07 -17.78
CA ILE A 155 -30.57 11.50 -18.02
C ILE A 155 -30.26 11.73 -19.50
N GLY A 156 -29.73 10.72 -20.18
CA GLY A 156 -29.39 10.77 -21.59
C GLY A 156 -28.08 11.52 -21.85
N SER A 157 -27.43 11.16 -22.96
CA SER A 157 -26.14 11.67 -23.47
C SER A 157 -25.95 13.20 -23.53
N PHE A 158 -27.00 14.01 -23.31
CA PHE A 158 -27.01 15.45 -23.53
C PHE A 158 -26.08 16.24 -22.59
N MET A 159 -25.64 15.64 -21.47
CA MET A 159 -24.74 16.29 -20.49
C MET A 159 -23.31 15.74 -20.42
N LEU A 160 -23.02 14.52 -20.90
CA LEU A 160 -21.79 13.81 -20.46
C LEU A 160 -20.88 13.22 -21.53
N LEU A 161 -21.23 13.19 -22.81
CA LEU A 161 -20.34 12.66 -23.84
C LEU A 161 -19.32 13.71 -24.32
N ASP A 162 -18.46 14.16 -23.41
CA ASP A 162 -17.11 14.55 -23.83
C ASP A 162 -16.37 13.26 -24.20
N LYS A 163 -15.77 13.21 -25.40
CA LYS A 163 -15.13 12.01 -25.98
C LYS A 163 -13.94 11.46 -25.16
N SER A 164 -13.60 12.13 -24.06
CA SER A 164 -12.53 11.82 -23.11
C SER A 164 -12.93 10.82 -22.02
N THR A 165 -14.23 10.61 -21.77
CA THR A 165 -14.74 9.77 -20.66
C THR A 165 -14.22 8.33 -20.66
N PRO A 166 -14.21 7.57 -21.78
CA PRO A 166 -13.76 6.18 -21.78
C PRO A 166 -12.28 6.02 -21.38
N PHE A 167 -11.45 6.97 -21.81
CA PHE A 167 -10.02 6.96 -21.49
C PHE A 167 -9.75 7.24 -20.00
N ALA A 168 -10.58 8.06 -19.36
CA ALA A 168 -10.48 8.33 -17.94
C ALA A 168 -10.72 7.05 -17.11
N TYR A 169 -11.74 6.26 -17.46
CA TYR A 169 -12.05 5.00 -16.76
C TYR A 169 -10.97 3.93 -16.98
N ILE A 170 -10.48 3.76 -18.21
CA ILE A 170 -9.40 2.79 -18.49
C ILE A 170 -8.15 3.14 -17.68
N ARG A 171 -7.81 4.43 -17.59
CA ARG A 171 -6.69 4.91 -16.78
C ARG A 171 -6.89 4.59 -15.31
N GLU A 172 -8.09 4.79 -14.77
CA GLU A 172 -8.41 4.50 -13.36
C GLU A 172 -8.28 3.01 -13.04
N VAL A 173 -8.75 2.14 -13.94
CA VAL A 173 -8.62 0.68 -13.81
C VAL A 173 -7.14 0.27 -13.80
N VAL A 174 -6.33 0.78 -14.73
CA VAL A 174 -4.89 0.46 -14.81
C VAL A 174 -4.15 0.90 -13.55
N ILE A 175 -4.42 2.12 -13.07
CA ILE A 175 -3.82 2.64 -11.83
C ILE A 175 -4.26 1.79 -10.63
N SER A 176 -5.53 1.41 -10.55
CA SER A 176 -6.06 0.58 -9.46
C SER A 176 -5.41 -0.81 -9.44
N ILE A 177 -5.24 -1.45 -10.60
CA ILE A 177 -4.54 -2.75 -10.70
C ILE A 177 -3.10 -2.65 -10.20
N PHE A 178 -2.40 -1.56 -10.54
CA PHE A 178 -1.04 -1.33 -10.05
C PHE A 178 -1.00 -1.26 -8.52
N TRP A 179 -1.91 -0.49 -7.92
CA TRP A 179 -2.01 -0.38 -6.46
C TRP A 179 -2.40 -1.69 -5.79
N VAL A 180 -3.42 -2.41 -6.29
CA VAL A 180 -3.85 -3.70 -5.74
C VAL A 180 -2.69 -4.70 -5.77
N THR A 181 -1.96 -4.78 -6.90
CA THR A 181 -0.80 -5.65 -7.03
C THR A 181 0.28 -5.32 -5.99
N TYR A 182 0.52 -4.02 -5.76
CA TYR A 182 1.44 -3.56 -4.73
C TYR A 182 0.98 -3.98 -3.32
N TYR A 183 -0.28 -3.78 -2.96
CA TYR A 183 -0.80 -4.16 -1.64
C TYR A 183 -0.71 -5.65 -1.37
N VAL A 184 -0.96 -6.49 -2.38
CA VAL A 184 -0.94 -7.96 -2.25
C VAL A 184 0.50 -8.51 -2.20
N ARG A 185 1.42 -7.98 -3.03
CA ARG A 185 2.79 -8.52 -3.15
C ARG A 185 3.83 -7.84 -2.28
N SER A 186 3.62 -6.62 -1.81
CA SER A 186 4.66 -5.88 -1.09
C SER A 186 4.99 -6.51 0.27
N LYS A 187 6.22 -7.02 0.38
CA LYS A 187 6.78 -7.52 1.66
C LYS A 187 6.74 -6.45 2.75
N ARG A 188 6.83 -5.16 2.39
CA ARG A 188 6.79 -4.04 3.36
C ARG A 188 5.39 -3.78 3.91
N VAL A 189 4.34 -3.91 3.08
CA VAL A 189 2.95 -3.84 3.56
C VAL A 189 2.68 -4.96 4.56
N LYS A 190 3.16 -6.17 4.28
CA LYS A 190 3.10 -7.29 5.22
C LYS A 190 3.91 -6.98 6.49
N LEU A 191 5.15 -6.51 6.39
CA LEU A 191 5.98 -6.19 7.57
C LEU A 191 5.43 -5.04 8.44
N THR A 192 4.77 -4.03 7.87
CA THR A 192 4.24 -2.88 8.64
C THR A 192 2.86 -3.13 9.22
N PHE A 193 1.98 -3.83 8.51
CA PHE A 193 0.59 -4.03 8.91
C PHE A 193 0.31 -5.45 9.38
N VAL A 194 0.96 -6.46 8.82
CA VAL A 194 0.83 -7.86 9.25
C VAL A 194 1.91 -8.17 10.27
N HIS A 195 1.61 -7.95 11.56
CA HIS A 195 2.43 -8.47 12.66
C HIS A 195 2.31 -10.00 12.70
N ASP A 196 2.97 -10.70 11.78
CA ASP A 196 3.29 -12.10 12.01
C ASP A 196 4.30 -12.14 13.14
N ARG A 197 4.00 -12.96 14.15
CA ARG A 197 4.84 -13.16 15.34
C ARG A 197 6.31 -13.24 14.95
N PRO A 198 7.24 -12.71 15.77
CA PRO A 198 8.66 -12.69 15.44
C PRO A 198 9.10 -14.10 15.00
N LEU A 199 9.62 -14.19 13.77
CA LEU A 199 10.13 -15.41 13.12
C LEU A 199 11.27 -16.11 13.90
N PHE A 200 11.66 -15.56 15.05
CA PHE A 200 12.62 -16.14 15.98
C PHE A 200 11.97 -17.04 17.04
N ALA A 201 10.64 -17.08 17.16
CA ALA A 201 9.96 -17.98 18.10
C ALA A 201 9.97 -19.47 17.68
N SER A 202 10.47 -19.81 16.48
CA SER A 202 10.48 -21.20 15.97
C SER A 202 11.87 -21.76 15.64
N LYS A 203 12.95 -21.01 15.80
CA LYS A 203 14.31 -21.58 15.75
C LYS A 203 14.79 -21.93 17.15
N ARG A 204 14.37 -23.13 17.58
CA ARG A 204 15.08 -24.06 18.46
C ARG A 204 16.13 -23.45 19.40
N TYR A 205 15.76 -23.27 20.67
CA TYR A 205 16.69 -23.64 21.74
C TYR A 205 16.54 -25.15 21.94
N GLU A 206 17.11 -25.95 21.03
CA GLU A 206 17.51 -27.31 21.41
C GLU A 206 18.68 -27.11 22.38
N THR A 207 18.37 -27.14 23.67
CA THR A 207 19.40 -27.23 24.70
C THR A 207 20.23 -28.48 24.41
N PRO A 208 21.57 -28.38 24.25
CA PRO A 208 22.39 -29.58 24.15
C PRO A 208 22.18 -30.42 25.41
N PRO A 209 22.02 -31.75 25.29
CA PRO A 209 21.92 -32.60 26.46
C PRO A 209 23.22 -32.45 27.24
N TYR A 210 23.12 -32.00 28.49
CA TYR A 210 24.20 -32.16 29.44
C TYR A 210 24.37 -33.66 29.66
N SER A 211 25.45 -34.22 29.10
CA SER A 211 26.00 -35.54 29.44
C SER A 211 27.18 -35.36 30.37
#